data_AF-A0A258JL55-F1
#
_entry.id   AF-A0A258JL55-F1
#
_cell.length_a   1.000
_cell.length_b   1.000
_cell.length_c   1.000
_cell.angle_alpha   90.00
_cell.angle_beta   90.00
_cell.angle_gamma   90.00
#
_symmetry.space_group_name_H-M   'P 1'
#
loop_
_entity.id
_entity.type
_entity.pdbx_description
1 polymer ?
#
loop_
_entity_poly.entity_id
_entity_poly.type
_entity_poly.pdbx_seq_one_letter_code
_entity_poly.pdbx_strand_id
1 'polypeptide(L)'
;MRPVLLAVVGLLISAGVALAQTRVQGDNQLPSLESLLGDNGGGAVSGRIIQMIAVLTVLSIAPGLLIMMTSFTRFVIALSFLRSGLGLQSTPANLVLISLSLFLTFYVMGPTFDKAWTEGVRPLTERTISEEEAFAKISEPFREFMLSQVRPKDLRLFADIASATGRPSKVGNRLSKRS
;
A
#
# COMPACT_ATOMS: atom_id res chain seq x y z
N MET A 1 -30.95 -40.28 0.99
CA MET A 1 -30.31 -39.17 0.23
C MET A 1 -29.23 -38.39 1.00
N ARG A 2 -29.10 -38.56 2.32
CA ARG A 2 -28.04 -37.93 3.14
C ARG A 2 -26.60 -38.48 3.00
N PRO A 3 -26.34 -39.77 2.65
CA PRO A 3 -24.95 -40.27 2.58
C PRO A 3 -24.24 -39.94 1.25
N VAL A 4 -25.00 -39.72 0.17
CA VAL A 4 -24.43 -39.37 -1.14
C VAL A 4 -23.92 -37.92 -1.16
N LEU A 5 -24.60 -37.01 -0.45
CA LEU A 5 -24.17 -35.62 -0.33
C LEU A 5 -22.85 -35.49 0.44
N LEU A 6 -22.65 -36.30 1.49
CA LEU A 6 -21.40 -36.32 2.27
C LEU A 6 -20.25 -36.98 1.48
N ALA A 7 -20.54 -37.97 0.65
CA ALA A 7 -19.54 -38.59 -0.24
C ALA A 7 -19.08 -37.62 -1.34
N VAL A 8 -19.98 -36.81 -1.90
CA VAL A 8 -19.63 -35.80 -2.93
C VAL A 8 -18.86 -34.63 -2.34
N VAL A 9 -19.19 -34.18 -1.12
CA VAL A 9 -18.41 -33.14 -0.42
C VAL A 9 -17.04 -33.66 0.01
N GLY A 10 -16.93 -34.93 0.44
CA GLY A 10 -15.65 -35.56 0.74
C GLY A 10 -14.75 -35.72 -0.49
N LEU A 11 -15.33 -36.05 -1.66
CA LEU A 11 -14.62 -36.18 -2.93
C LEU A 11 -14.16 -34.81 -3.48
N LEU A 12 -14.90 -33.74 -3.22
CA LEU A 12 -14.52 -32.37 -3.61
C LEU A 12 -13.39 -31.81 -2.74
N ILE A 13 -13.28 -32.23 -1.48
CA ILE A 13 -12.19 -31.80 -0.59
C ILE A 13 -10.89 -32.55 -0.92
N SER A 14 -10.94 -33.83 -1.31
CA SER A 14 -9.74 -34.56 -1.74
C SER A 14 -9.21 -34.11 -3.11
N ALA A 15 -10.08 -33.69 -4.03
CA ALA A 15 -9.68 -33.10 -5.31
C ALA A 15 -8.98 -31.73 -5.15
N GLY A 16 -9.38 -30.93 -4.16
CA GLY A 16 -8.74 -29.64 -3.86
C GLY A 16 -7.32 -29.76 -3.31
N VAL A 17 -7.05 -30.79 -2.50
CA VAL A 17 -5.70 -31.03 -1.93
C VAL A 17 -4.78 -31.72 -2.96
N ALA A 18 -5.33 -32.49 -3.90
CA ALA A 18 -4.57 -33.13 -4.97
C ALA A 18 -4.00 -32.14 -6.00
N LEU A 19 -4.72 -31.04 -6.31
CA LEU A 19 -4.21 -29.99 -7.21
C LEU A 19 -3.21 -29.04 -6.54
N ALA A 20 -3.11 -29.05 -5.21
CA ALA A 20 -2.09 -28.30 -4.46
C ALA A 20 -0.76 -29.05 -4.33
N GLN A 21 -0.71 -30.34 -4.68
CA GLN A 21 0.51 -31.17 -4.66
C GLN A 21 1.02 -31.54 -6.05
N THR A 22 0.66 -30.78 -7.08
CA THR A 22 1.47 -30.78 -8.31
C THR A 22 2.89 -30.40 -7.93
N ARG A 23 3.72 -31.43 -7.79
CA ARG A 23 5.16 -31.32 -7.76
C ARG A 23 5.54 -30.65 -9.07
N VAL A 24 5.79 -29.35 -9.00
CA VAL A 24 6.46 -28.62 -10.06
C VAL A 24 7.90 -29.15 -10.06
N GLN A 25 8.12 -30.24 -10.79
CA GLN A 25 9.38 -30.49 -11.48
C GLN A 25 9.43 -29.46 -12.61
N GLY A 26 9.86 -28.27 -12.23
CA GLY A 26 10.25 -27.21 -13.14
C GLY A 26 11.40 -26.53 -12.45
N ASP A 27 12.48 -26.30 -13.19
CA ASP A 27 13.63 -25.50 -12.77
C ASP A 27 13.16 -24.18 -12.18
N ASN A 28 12.91 -24.22 -10.88
CA ASN A 28 12.58 -23.06 -10.09
C ASN A 28 13.91 -22.41 -9.78
N GLN A 29 14.48 -21.79 -10.82
CA GLN A 29 15.55 -20.80 -10.71
C GLN A 29 14.96 -19.55 -10.04
N LEU A 30 14.42 -19.73 -8.84
CA LEU A 30 14.51 -18.72 -7.79
C LEU A 30 15.99 -18.34 -7.76
N PRO A 31 16.33 -17.05 -7.90
CA PRO A 31 17.70 -16.60 -7.69
C PRO A 31 18.14 -17.16 -6.33
N SER A 32 19.00 -18.19 -6.36
CA SER A 32 19.53 -18.77 -5.14
C SER A 32 20.22 -17.63 -4.40
N LEU A 33 20.03 -17.54 -3.09
CA LEU A 33 20.69 -16.52 -2.26
C LEU A 33 22.20 -16.49 -2.54
N GLU A 34 22.77 -17.64 -2.88
CA GLU A 34 24.14 -17.84 -3.35
C GLU A 34 24.52 -17.04 -4.62
N SER A 35 23.63 -16.94 -5.61
CA SER A 35 23.82 -16.10 -6.80
C SER A 35 23.74 -14.59 -6.51
N LEU A 36 22.99 -14.22 -5.47
CA LEU A 36 22.90 -12.84 -4.99
C LEU A 36 24.07 -12.47 -4.06
N LEU A 37 24.66 -13.47 -3.39
CA LEU A 37 25.75 -13.34 -2.42
C LEU A 37 27.15 -13.31 -3.05
N GLY A 38 27.33 -13.66 -4.32
CA GLY A 38 28.52 -13.36 -5.15
C GLY A 38 29.88 -13.79 -4.58
N ASP A 39 30.54 -14.71 -5.26
CA ASP A 39 31.88 -15.25 -4.97
C ASP A 39 33.04 -14.23 -5.14
N ASN A 40 32.95 -13.03 -4.55
CA ASN A 40 34.00 -12.02 -4.63
C ASN A 40 34.05 -11.13 -3.38
N GLY A 41 34.85 -11.54 -2.39
CA GLY A 41 35.39 -10.67 -1.32
C GLY A 41 34.37 -10.12 -0.32
N GLY A 42 34.52 -10.48 0.96
CA GLY A 42 33.58 -10.19 2.06
C GLY A 42 33.14 -8.73 2.29
N GLY A 43 33.74 -7.75 1.60
CA GLY A 43 33.31 -6.34 1.62
C GLY A 43 32.15 -6.01 0.66
N ALA A 44 32.13 -6.53 -0.56
CA ALA A 44 31.06 -6.26 -1.55
C ALA A 44 29.76 -7.00 -1.18
N VAL A 45 29.89 -8.19 -0.61
CA VAL A 45 28.79 -9.01 -0.11
C VAL A 45 28.07 -8.32 1.05
N SER A 46 28.82 -7.73 2.00
CA SER A 46 28.23 -6.96 3.11
C SER A 46 27.41 -5.76 2.63
N GLY A 47 27.90 -5.00 1.63
CA GLY A 47 27.18 -3.84 1.10
C GLY A 47 25.82 -4.21 0.49
N ARG A 48 25.78 -5.30 -0.29
CA ARG A 48 24.53 -5.79 -0.89
C ARG A 48 23.57 -6.36 0.14
N ILE A 49 24.06 -7.05 1.17
CA ILE A 49 23.23 -7.53 2.29
C ILE A 49 22.59 -6.35 3.02
N ILE A 50 23.37 -5.30 3.34
CA ILE A 50 22.84 -4.08 4.00
C ILE A 50 21.77 -3.42 3.12
N GLN A 51 22.01 -3.31 1.81
CA GLN A 51 21.02 -2.76 0.88
C GLN A 51 19.72 -3.58 0.86
N MET A 52 19.80 -4.91 0.82
CA MET A 52 18.61 -5.77 0.86
C MET A 52 17.85 -5.62 2.17
N ILE A 53 18.55 -5.58 3.31
CA ILE A 53 17.93 -5.35 4.62
C ILE A 53 17.22 -3.99 4.64
N ALA A 54 17.83 -2.94 4.07
CA ALA A 54 17.21 -1.63 3.97
C ALA A 54 15.93 -1.65 3.12
N VAL A 55 15.95 -2.30 1.95
CA VAL A 55 14.77 -2.44 1.08
C VAL A 55 13.66 -3.25 1.76
N LEU A 56 14.00 -4.36 2.42
CA LEU A 56 13.03 -5.18 3.15
C LEU A 56 12.39 -4.41 4.31
N THR A 57 13.18 -3.59 5.00
CA THR A 57 12.69 -2.74 6.09
C THR A 57 11.66 -1.73 5.58
N VAL A 58 11.97 -1.05 4.48
CA VAL A 58 11.04 -0.09 3.85
C VAL A 58 9.78 -0.81 3.34
N LEU A 59 9.95 -1.96 2.68
CA LEU A 59 8.84 -2.75 2.12
C LEU A 59 7.89 -3.27 3.21
N SER A 60 8.39 -3.60 4.41
CA SER A 60 7.57 -4.03 5.54
C SER A 60 6.63 -2.93 6.05
N ILE A 61 7.09 -1.67 6.03
CA ILE A 61 6.33 -0.51 6.51
C ILE A 61 5.39 0.04 5.41
N ALA A 62 5.78 -0.13 4.13
CA ALA A 62 5.05 0.35 2.96
C ALA A 62 3.54 0.04 2.95
N PRO A 63 3.05 -1.19 3.22
CA PRO A 63 1.61 -1.48 3.16
C PRO A 63 0.81 -0.70 4.22
N GLY A 64 1.37 -0.51 5.42
CA GLY A 64 0.73 0.28 6.46
C GLY A 64 0.67 1.77 6.11
N LEU A 65 1.74 2.32 5.56
CA LEU A 65 1.76 3.70 5.09
C LEU A 65 0.77 3.94 3.94
N LEU A 66 0.67 3.00 3.00
CA LEU A 66 -0.29 3.09 1.90
C LEU A 66 -1.73 3.14 2.42
N ILE A 67 -2.04 2.33 3.43
CA ILE A 67 -3.35 2.37 4.08
C ILE A 67 -3.60 3.74 4.76
N MET A 68 -2.60 4.29 5.46
CA MET A 68 -2.75 5.58 6.16
C MET A 68 -2.79 6.80 5.23
N MET A 69 -2.12 6.74 4.07
CA MET A 69 -2.09 7.81 3.08
C MET A 69 -3.37 7.90 2.23
N THR A 70 -4.21 6.86 2.27
CA THR A 70 -5.41 6.73 1.44
C THR A 70 -6.70 6.92 2.25
N SER A 71 -7.85 6.87 1.57
CA SER A 71 -9.17 6.94 2.20
C SER A 71 -9.58 5.67 2.96
N PHE A 72 -8.76 4.60 2.96
CA PHE A 72 -9.12 3.31 3.55
C PHE A 72 -9.56 3.42 5.01
N THR A 73 -8.78 4.12 5.83
CA THR A 73 -9.06 4.27 7.27
C THR A 73 -10.41 4.91 7.53
N ARG A 74 -10.83 5.88 6.70
CA ARG A 74 -12.13 6.54 6.84
C ARG A 74 -13.28 5.58 6.52
N PHE A 75 -13.15 4.79 5.45
CA PHE A 75 -14.18 3.83 5.07
C PHE A 75 -14.33 2.70 6.10
N VAL A 76 -13.22 2.12 6.57
CA VAL A 76 -13.29 1.01 7.53
C VAL A 76 -13.90 1.45 8.86
N ILE A 77 -13.58 2.67 9.32
CA ILE A 77 -14.14 3.24 10.56
C ILE A 77 -15.63 3.54 10.38
N ALA A 78 -16.03 4.18 9.28
CA ALA A 78 -17.43 4.50 9.01
C ALA A 78 -18.29 3.24 8.94
N LEU A 79 -17.81 2.20 8.23
CA LEU A 79 -18.51 0.91 8.12
C LEU A 79 -18.52 0.15 9.45
N SER A 80 -17.47 0.26 10.26
CA SER A 80 -17.43 -0.34 11.61
C SER A 80 -18.43 0.32 12.56
N PHE A 81 -18.56 1.65 12.50
CA PHE A 81 -19.60 2.38 13.24
C PHE A 81 -21.00 2.02 12.75
N LEU A 82 -21.20 1.88 11.44
CA LEU A 82 -22.48 1.41 10.90
C LEU A 82 -22.84 0.02 11.44
N ARG A 83 -21.90 -0.94 11.43
CA ARG A 83 -22.11 -2.28 12.00
C ARG A 83 -22.52 -2.20 13.47
N SER A 84 -21.80 -1.41 14.26
CA SER A 84 -22.06 -1.24 15.69
C SER A 84 -23.42 -0.57 15.94
N GLY A 85 -23.79 0.41 15.10
CA GLY A 85 -25.07 1.11 15.17
C GLY A 85 -26.28 0.24 14.81
N LEU A 86 -26.09 -0.83 14.04
CA LEU A 86 -27.15 -1.81 13.73
C LEU A 86 -27.39 -2.83 14.87
N GLY A 87 -26.59 -2.80 15.94
CA GLY A 87 -26.71 -3.75 17.06
C GLY A 87 -26.31 -5.20 16.70
N LEU A 88 -25.68 -5.42 15.55
CA LEU A 88 -25.25 -6.72 15.08
C LEU A 88 -23.83 -7.04 15.59
N GLN A 89 -23.68 -8.08 16.41
CA GLN A 89 -22.39 -8.35 17.05
C GLN A 89 -21.33 -8.96 16.11
N SER A 90 -21.73 -9.76 15.13
CA SER A 90 -20.81 -10.53 14.28
C SER A 90 -21.09 -10.47 12.78
N THR A 91 -22.21 -9.85 12.38
CA THR A 91 -22.59 -9.68 10.97
C THR A 91 -22.56 -8.20 10.62
N PRO A 92 -21.87 -7.78 9.55
CA PRO A 92 -20.97 -8.54 8.67
C PRO A 92 -19.61 -8.90 9.30
N ALA A 93 -18.96 -9.97 8.83
CA ALA A 93 -17.64 -10.39 9.28
C ALA A 93 -16.58 -9.32 8.99
N ASN A 94 -15.53 -9.22 9.82
CA ASN A 94 -14.46 -8.21 9.68
C ASN A 94 -13.82 -8.22 8.28
N LEU A 95 -13.60 -9.41 7.71
CA LEU A 95 -13.05 -9.56 6.36
C LEU A 95 -13.93 -8.91 5.28
N VAL A 96 -15.26 -8.93 5.45
CA VAL A 96 -16.20 -8.29 4.51
C VAL A 96 -16.10 -6.77 4.59
N LEU A 97 -15.96 -6.21 5.79
CA LEU A 97 -15.78 -4.77 5.97
C LEU A 97 -14.47 -4.30 5.35
N ILE A 98 -13.39 -5.07 5.53
CA ILE A 98 -12.07 -4.76 4.96
C ILE A 98 -12.11 -4.83 3.43
N SER A 99 -12.72 -5.88 2.85
CA SER A 99 -12.80 -6.01 1.40
C SER A 99 -13.63 -4.90 0.77
N LEU A 100 -14.78 -4.56 1.36
CA LEU A 100 -15.61 -3.44 0.92
C LEU A 100 -14.87 -2.11 1.02
N SER A 101 -14.11 -1.90 2.11
CA SER A 101 -13.31 -0.70 2.32
C SER A 101 -12.20 -0.57 1.28
N LEU A 102 -11.51 -1.67 0.94
CA LEU A 102 -10.49 -1.69 -0.11
C LEU A 102 -11.09 -1.36 -1.47
N PHE A 103 -12.24 -1.96 -1.81
CA PHE A 103 -12.90 -1.69 -3.09
C PHE A 103 -13.33 -0.23 -3.24
N LEU A 104 -13.95 0.34 -2.19
CA LEU A 104 -14.31 1.77 -2.17
C LEU A 104 -13.06 2.67 -2.22
N THR A 105 -11.97 2.25 -1.59
CA THR A 105 -10.70 2.99 -1.65
C THR A 105 -10.14 3.00 -3.06
N PHE A 106 -10.09 1.87 -3.76
CA PHE A 106 -9.63 1.84 -5.15
C PHE A 106 -10.52 2.68 -6.07
N TYR A 107 -11.84 2.64 -5.86
CA TYR A 107 -12.78 3.46 -6.62
C TYR A 107 -12.51 4.96 -6.44
N VAL A 108 -12.32 5.42 -5.19
CA VAL A 108 -12.06 6.85 -4.91
C VAL A 108 -10.64 7.29 -5.28
N MET A 109 -9.65 6.40 -5.13
CA MET A 109 -8.25 6.69 -5.41
C MET A 109 -7.86 6.56 -6.88
N GLY A 110 -8.73 5.99 -7.74
CA GLY A 110 -8.52 5.88 -9.19
C GLY A 110 -7.80 7.06 -9.85
N PRO A 111 -8.31 8.31 -9.76
CA PRO A 111 -7.66 9.47 -10.38
C PRO A 111 -6.27 9.80 -9.81
N THR A 112 -5.99 9.44 -8.55
CA THR A 112 -4.66 9.65 -7.96
C THR A 112 -3.65 8.64 -8.50
N PHE A 113 -4.06 7.37 -8.61
CA PHE A 113 -3.24 6.32 -9.20
C PHE A 113 -2.97 6.56 -10.68
N ASP A 114 -3.98 6.99 -11.44
CA ASP A 114 -3.85 7.28 -12.87
C ASP A 114 -2.86 8.41 -13.13
N LYS A 115 -2.91 9.49 -12.35
CA LYS A 115 -1.92 10.58 -12.43
C LYS A 115 -0.51 10.10 -12.11
N ALA A 116 -0.34 9.37 -11.00
CA ALA A 116 0.97 8.85 -10.60
C ALA A 116 1.55 7.90 -11.68
N TRP A 117 0.70 7.10 -12.32
CA TRP A 117 1.09 6.22 -13.41
C TRP A 117 1.51 6.99 -14.66
N THR A 118 0.69 7.94 -15.11
CA THR A 118 0.88 8.67 -16.37
C THR A 118 2.00 9.71 -16.30
N GLU A 119 2.16 10.40 -15.18
CA GLU A 119 3.13 11.48 -15.01
C GLU A 119 4.48 11.01 -14.47
N GLY A 120 4.53 9.85 -13.79
CA GLY A 120 5.73 9.36 -13.11
C GLY A 120 6.21 8.00 -13.58
N VAL A 121 5.38 6.96 -13.43
CA VAL A 121 5.80 5.57 -13.69
C VAL A 121 6.06 5.30 -15.18
N ARG A 122 5.15 5.75 -16.06
CA ARG A 122 5.28 5.55 -17.51
C ARG A 122 6.53 6.28 -18.06
N PRO A 123 6.75 7.58 -17.79
CA PRO A 123 7.94 8.27 -18.29
C PRO A 123 9.26 7.69 -17.74
N LEU A 124 9.27 7.16 -16.51
CA LEU A 124 10.43 6.47 -15.94
C LEU A 124 10.74 5.18 -16.71
N THR A 125 9.72 4.39 -17.03
CA THR A 125 9.86 3.16 -17.82
C THR A 125 10.35 3.44 -19.23
N GLU A 126 9.89 4.56 -19.81
CA GLU A 126 10.32 5.08 -21.11
C GLU A 126 11.68 5.81 -21.04
N ARG A 127 12.33 5.86 -19.87
CA ARG A 127 13.61 6.54 -19.61
C ARG A 127 13.63 8.02 -20.03
N THR A 128 12.47 8.67 -19.98
CA THR A 128 12.32 10.08 -20.35
C THR A 128 12.62 11.02 -19.19
N ILE A 129 12.51 10.53 -17.95
CA ILE A 129 12.82 11.27 -16.71
C ILE A 129 13.80 10.49 -15.82
N SER A 130 14.49 11.19 -14.93
CA SER A 130 15.37 10.57 -13.94
C SER A 130 14.58 9.89 -12.82
N GLU A 131 15.20 8.96 -12.08
CA GLU A 131 14.58 8.30 -10.92
C GLU A 131 14.15 9.29 -9.83
N GLU A 132 14.96 10.33 -9.61
CA GLU A 132 14.67 11.37 -8.61
C GLU A 132 13.45 12.22 -9.00
N GLU A 133 13.35 12.59 -10.27
CA GLU A 133 12.20 13.33 -10.80
C GLU A 133 10.94 12.46 -10.82
N ALA A 134 11.07 11.19 -11.21
CA ALA A 134 9.98 10.23 -11.17
C ALA A 134 9.42 10.07 -9.76
N PHE A 135 10.27 9.98 -8.74
CA PHE A 135 9.82 9.87 -7.35
C PHE A 135 8.99 11.09 -6.92
N ALA A 136 9.42 12.31 -7.29
CA ALA A 136 8.66 13.52 -7.02
C ALA A 136 7.30 13.52 -7.74
N LYS A 137 7.28 13.14 -9.03
CA LYS A 137 6.06 13.07 -9.84
C LYS A 137 5.08 11.99 -9.38
N ILE A 138 5.58 10.84 -8.91
CA ILE A 138 4.75 9.76 -8.38
C ILE A 138 4.11 10.18 -7.04
N SER A 139 4.84 10.90 -6.20
CA SER A 139 4.37 11.29 -4.86
C SER A 139 3.46 12.52 -4.84
N GLU A 140 3.56 13.39 -5.85
CA GLU A 140 2.79 14.65 -5.95
C GLU A 140 1.26 14.43 -5.93
N PRO A 141 0.65 13.53 -6.74
CA PRO A 141 -0.79 13.29 -6.71
C PRO A 141 -1.31 12.86 -5.34
N PHE A 142 -0.56 12.03 -4.62
CA PHE A 142 -0.96 11.60 -3.27
C PHE A 142 -0.87 12.75 -2.26
N ARG A 143 0.14 13.62 -2.41
CA ARG A 143 0.25 14.83 -1.58
C ARG A 143 -0.91 15.79 -1.84
N GLU A 144 -1.29 16.00 -3.09
CA GLU A 144 -2.47 16.79 -3.46
C GLU A 144 -3.75 16.21 -2.84
N PHE A 145 -3.94 14.89 -2.97
CA PHE A 145 -5.07 14.20 -2.35
C PHE A 145 -5.10 14.45 -0.84
N MET A 146 -4.00 14.23 -0.12
CA MET A 146 -3.94 14.47 1.32
C MET A 146 -4.27 15.92 1.67
N LEU A 147 -3.69 16.90 0.96
CA LEU A 147 -3.96 18.32 1.22
C LEU A 147 -5.43 18.69 1.00
N SER A 148 -6.11 18.04 0.05
CA SER A 148 -7.55 18.23 -0.17
C SER A 148 -8.42 17.69 0.99
N GLN A 149 -7.90 16.72 1.75
CA GLN A 149 -8.61 16.05 2.84
C GLN A 149 -8.32 16.63 4.22
N VAL A 150 -7.27 17.45 4.38
CA VAL A 150 -6.93 18.08 5.66
C VAL A 150 -7.63 19.43 5.81
N ARG A 151 -8.14 19.72 7.01
CA ARG A 151 -8.81 21.00 7.27
C ARG A 151 -7.77 22.14 7.29
N PRO A 152 -8.09 23.31 6.73
CA PRO A 152 -7.16 24.45 6.72
C PRO A 152 -6.70 24.89 8.12
N LYS A 153 -7.59 24.78 9.13
CA LYS A 153 -7.27 25.09 10.53
C LYS A 153 -6.19 24.16 11.10
N ASP A 154 -6.23 22.88 10.76
CA ASP A 154 -5.31 21.87 11.29
C ASP A 154 -3.94 22.06 10.61
N LEU A 155 -3.92 22.34 9.30
CA LEU A 155 -2.68 22.68 8.58
C LEU A 155 -1.97 23.90 9.17
N ARG A 156 -2.73 24.95 9.54
CA ARG A 156 -2.18 26.16 10.17
C ARG A 156 -1.59 25.85 11.54
N LEU A 157 -2.34 25.14 12.38
CA LEU A 157 -1.85 24.72 13.71
C LEU A 157 -0.50 23.99 13.61
N PHE A 158 -0.36 23.02 12.69
CA PHE A 158 0.90 22.31 12.52
C PHE A 158 2.01 23.18 11.93
N ALA A 159 1.68 24.12 11.03
CA ALA A 159 2.65 25.08 10.50
C ALA A 159 3.17 26.03 11.59
N ASP A 160 2.30 26.47 12.49
CA ASP A 160 2.65 27.35 13.61
C ASP A 160 3.55 26.62 14.61
N ILE A 161 3.22 25.38 14.96
CA ILE A 161 4.05 24.52 15.84
C ILE A 161 5.43 24.26 15.22
N ALA A 162 5.47 23.94 13.91
CA ALA A 162 6.74 23.70 13.21
C ALA A 162 7.62 24.95 13.16
N SER A 163 7.01 26.12 12.98
CA SER A 163 7.71 27.41 12.96
C SER A 163 8.23 27.78 14.35
N ALA A 164 7.47 27.46 15.41
CA ALA A 164 7.92 27.62 16.80
C ALA A 164 9.11 26.69 17.16
N THR A 165 9.28 25.58 16.45
CA THR A 165 10.42 24.64 16.63
C THR A 165 11.57 24.92 15.63
N GLY A 166 11.54 26.04 14.90
CA GLY A 166 12.66 26.51 14.07
C GLY A 166 12.71 25.96 12.63
N ARG A 167 11.62 25.39 12.09
CA ARG A 167 11.52 25.00 10.66
C ARG A 167 10.77 26.07 9.85
N PRO A 168 11.38 26.73 8.84
CA PRO A 168 10.68 27.71 8.02
C PRO A 168 9.61 27.03 7.14
N SER A 169 8.33 27.29 7.42
CA SER A 169 7.21 26.69 6.70
C SER A 169 6.81 27.51 5.46
N LYS A 170 6.89 26.93 4.26
CA LYS A 170 6.49 27.57 2.97
C LYS A 170 4.96 27.74 2.80
N VAL A 171 4.16 27.38 3.81
CA VAL A 171 2.69 27.31 3.74
C VAL A 171 2.03 28.63 4.09
N GLY A 172 2.58 29.41 5.03
CA GLY A 172 2.00 30.69 5.46
C GLY A 172 1.82 31.71 4.33
N ASN A 173 2.73 31.70 3.35
CA ASN A 173 2.76 32.71 2.29
C ASN A 173 1.69 32.53 1.19
N ARG A 174 1.09 31.34 1.03
CA ARG A 174 0.07 31.10 -0.03
C ARG A 174 -1.36 31.42 0.41
N LEU A 175 -1.62 31.53 1.71
CA LEU A 175 -2.96 31.83 2.24
C LEU A 175 -3.20 33.34 2.45
N SER A 176 -2.14 34.13 2.64
CA SER A 176 -2.24 35.60 2.72
C SER A 176 -2.61 36.27 1.39
N LYS A 177 -2.35 35.63 0.24
CA LYS A 177 -2.68 36.19 -1.09
C LYS A 177 -4.13 35.93 -1.55
N ARG A 178 -4.96 35.27 -0.74
CA ARG A 178 -6.38 34.98 -1.06
C ARG A 178 -7.38 35.66 -0.13
N SER A 179 -6.92 36.53 0.78
CA SER A 179 -7.75 37.42 1.60
C SER A 179 -7.75 38.82 1.01
#